data_AF-A0A076NP43-F1
#
_entry.id   AF-A0A076NP43-F1
#
_cell.length_a   1.000
_cell.length_b   1.000
_cell.length_c   1.000
_cell.angle_alpha   90.00
_cell.angle_beta   90.00
_cell.angle_gamma   90.00
#
_symmetry.space_group_name_H-M   'P 1'
#
loop_
_entity.id
_entity.type
_entity.pdbx_description
1 polymer ?
#
loop_
_entity_poly.entity_id
_entity_poly.type
_entity_poly.pdbx_seq_one_letter_code
_entity_poly.pdbx_strand_id
1 'polypeptide(L)'
;MPRESVEEQVSEMNETKAARAPQVLRVDPEGLRELNSKPSFVQYIRDLHRWRHFIFADAKSKALRSGRDMFLGRAWLVLQPLFDVSVYAVIFGMILHVSRGIDNYIGYLMVGVVFFRYISKGIASGGGMVQASRSLIASFTFPRAAIVFSAVIRQFMDNLIPLVVALVLAFAYQFPEGPTWTLILLIPLYFLIHFFILGLALIIARITAFVPDVKPLIGLLNRALFFTSGVFFALERFDGHPVMASIMQANPVYQFLTVARDVSIYGTVPSMSVVCSLLGWTISLFFVGLIFFWKAEERYATVS
;
A
#
# COMPACT_ATOMS: atom_id res chain seq x y z
N MET A 1 -49.38 -56.18 22.40
CA MET A 1 -48.71 -54.92 22.04
C MET A 1 -48.97 -54.68 20.56
N PRO A 2 -49.62 -53.56 20.18
CA PRO A 2 -50.26 -53.43 18.89
C PRO A 2 -49.25 -53.02 17.81
N ARG A 3 -49.10 -53.84 16.76
CA ARG A 3 -48.29 -53.53 15.56
C ARG A 3 -49.04 -52.64 14.56
N GLU A 4 -50.39 -52.65 14.60
CA GLU A 4 -51.23 -51.83 13.72
C GLU A 4 -51.05 -50.32 13.92
N SER A 5 -50.83 -49.86 15.15
CA SER A 5 -50.69 -48.43 15.44
C SER A 5 -49.39 -47.81 14.91
N VAL A 6 -48.38 -48.65 14.61
CA VAL A 6 -47.10 -48.19 14.06
C VAL A 6 -47.18 -48.09 12.54
N GLU A 7 -47.86 -49.02 11.87
CA GLU A 7 -48.04 -48.98 10.42
C GLU A 7 -48.92 -47.80 9.99
N GLU A 8 -49.95 -47.47 10.77
CA GLU A 8 -50.84 -46.34 10.51
C GLU A 8 -50.10 -44.99 10.67
N GLN A 9 -49.26 -44.85 11.72
CA GLN A 9 -48.41 -43.68 11.92
C GLN A 9 -47.32 -43.54 10.85
N VAL A 10 -46.75 -44.65 10.37
CA VAL A 10 -45.78 -44.63 9.27
C VAL A 10 -46.46 -44.27 7.95
N SER A 11 -47.72 -44.67 7.75
CA SER A 11 -48.52 -44.30 6.58
C SER A 11 -48.85 -42.81 6.58
N GLU A 12 -49.38 -42.26 7.69
CA GLU A 12 -49.66 -40.81 7.82
C GLU A 12 -48.38 -39.96 7.69
N MET A 13 -47.26 -40.43 8.25
CA MET A 13 -45.98 -39.73 8.13
C MET A 13 -45.41 -39.76 6.71
N ASN A 14 -45.68 -40.81 5.93
CA ASN A 14 -45.32 -40.91 4.52
C ASN A 14 -46.23 -40.06 3.63
N GLU A 15 -47.54 -39.97 3.91
CA GLU A 15 -48.45 -39.08 3.21
C GLU A 15 -48.12 -37.60 3.47
N THR A 16 -47.75 -37.25 4.70
CA THR A 16 -47.30 -35.90 5.06
C THR A 16 -45.97 -35.52 4.39
N LYS A 17 -45.08 -36.49 4.16
CA LYS A 17 -43.85 -36.31 3.38
C LYS A 17 -44.10 -36.19 1.88
N ALA A 18 -45.04 -36.98 1.34
CA ALA A 18 -45.42 -36.91 -0.07
C ALA A 18 -46.10 -35.57 -0.43
N ALA A 19 -46.85 -34.98 0.50
CA ALA A 19 -47.46 -33.65 0.35
C ALA A 19 -46.45 -32.48 0.40
N ARG A 20 -45.20 -32.72 0.85
CA ARG A 20 -44.09 -31.76 0.85
C ARG A 20 -43.03 -32.10 -0.21
N ALA A 21 -43.47 -32.45 -1.41
CA ALA A 21 -42.58 -32.42 -2.56
C ALA A 21 -41.88 -31.04 -2.59
N PRO A 22 -40.53 -30.96 -2.66
CA PRO A 22 -39.84 -29.69 -2.71
C PRO A 22 -40.39 -28.91 -3.90
N GLN A 23 -41.02 -27.76 -3.65
CA GLN A 23 -41.43 -26.86 -4.72
C GLN A 23 -40.17 -26.42 -5.46
N VAL A 24 -39.90 -27.07 -6.60
CA VAL A 24 -38.84 -26.68 -7.51
C VAL A 24 -39.30 -25.39 -8.15
N LEU A 25 -38.94 -24.26 -7.53
CA LEU A 25 -39.19 -22.94 -8.08
C LEU A 25 -38.34 -22.83 -9.35
N ARG A 26 -38.95 -23.09 -10.51
CA ARG A 26 -38.34 -22.82 -11.81
C ARG A 26 -38.29 -21.31 -11.98
N VAL A 27 -37.18 -20.71 -11.57
CA VAL A 27 -36.90 -19.30 -11.78
C VAL A 27 -36.62 -19.10 -13.26
N ASP A 28 -37.42 -18.27 -13.90
CA ASP A 28 -37.29 -17.91 -15.31
C ASP A 28 -35.98 -17.10 -15.52
N PRO A 29 -35.01 -17.61 -16.29
CA PRO A 29 -33.70 -16.96 -16.44
C PRO A 29 -33.76 -15.66 -17.24
N GLU A 30 -34.85 -15.38 -17.96
CA GLU A 30 -34.97 -14.22 -18.86
C GLU A 30 -34.98 -12.87 -18.12
N GLY A 31 -35.24 -12.86 -16.80
CA GLY A 31 -35.20 -11.67 -15.95
C GLY A 31 -33.98 -11.57 -15.02
N LEU A 32 -33.07 -12.55 -15.04
CA LEU A 32 -31.92 -12.60 -14.15
C LEU A 32 -30.80 -11.70 -14.68
N ARG A 33 -30.61 -10.53 -14.04
CA ARG A 33 -29.40 -9.72 -14.23
C ARG A 33 -28.28 -10.23 -13.34
N GLU A 34 -27.09 -10.38 -13.90
CA GLU A 34 -25.87 -10.55 -13.10
C GLU A 34 -25.71 -9.33 -12.18
N LEU A 35 -25.96 -9.52 -10.88
CA LEU A 35 -25.76 -8.48 -9.85
C LEU A 35 -24.31 -7.97 -9.80
N ASN A 36 -23.36 -8.70 -10.41
CA ASN A 36 -21.93 -8.40 -10.42
C ASN A 36 -21.35 -8.24 -11.83
N SER A 37 -22.11 -7.74 -12.81
CA SER A 37 -21.53 -7.42 -14.13
C SER A 37 -20.47 -6.32 -14.01
N LYS A 38 -19.31 -6.51 -14.64
CA LYS A 38 -18.21 -5.55 -14.68
C LYS A 38 -18.66 -4.24 -15.33
N PRO A 39 -18.64 -3.11 -14.60
CA PRO A 39 -18.92 -1.83 -15.22
C PRO A 39 -17.81 -1.51 -16.23
N SER A 40 -18.17 -0.77 -17.29
CA SER A 40 -17.17 -0.22 -18.21
C SER A 40 -16.14 0.62 -17.44
N PHE A 41 -14.91 0.73 -17.94
CA PHE A 41 -13.84 1.43 -17.22
C PHE A 41 -14.21 2.88 -16.87
N VAL A 42 -14.86 3.59 -17.79
CA VAL A 42 -15.31 4.97 -17.56
C VAL A 42 -16.36 5.06 -16.47
N GLN A 43 -17.33 4.13 -16.45
CA GLN A 43 -18.32 4.04 -15.37
C GLN A 43 -17.65 3.72 -14.03
N TYR A 44 -16.67 2.81 -14.03
CA TYR A 44 -15.92 2.45 -12.83
C TYR A 44 -15.20 3.65 -12.20
N ILE A 45 -14.53 4.49 -13.02
CA ILE A 45 -13.88 5.71 -12.54
C ILE A 45 -14.92 6.72 -12.02
N ARG A 46 -16.05 6.86 -12.71
CA ARG A 46 -17.15 7.74 -12.27
C ARG A 46 -17.74 7.28 -10.93
N ASP A 47 -17.94 5.98 -10.76
CA ASP A 47 -18.40 5.39 -9.51
C ASP A 47 -17.37 5.62 -8.41
N LEU A 48 -16.08 5.37 -8.67
CA LEU A 48 -15.02 5.61 -7.70
C LEU A 48 -15.00 7.08 -7.22
N HIS A 49 -15.20 8.03 -8.15
CA HIS A 49 -15.33 9.44 -7.81
C HIS A 49 -16.58 9.75 -6.99
N ARG A 50 -17.73 9.13 -7.29
CA ARG A 50 -18.96 9.27 -6.48
C ARG A 50 -18.75 8.77 -5.04
N TRP A 51 -17.98 7.70 -4.87
CA TRP A 51 -17.66 7.10 -3.57
C TRP A 51 -16.52 7.81 -2.82
N ARG A 52 -15.98 8.95 -3.31
CA ARG A 52 -14.87 9.68 -2.67
C ARG A 52 -15.11 10.04 -1.19
N HIS A 53 -16.35 10.37 -0.83
CA HIS A 53 -16.70 10.71 0.56
C HIS A 53 -16.59 9.49 1.47
N PHE A 54 -17.03 8.31 1.00
CA PHE A 54 -16.86 7.05 1.71
C PHE A 54 -15.37 6.71 1.86
N ILE A 55 -14.60 6.80 0.76
CA ILE A 55 -13.16 6.51 0.76
C ILE A 55 -12.45 7.35 1.82
N PHE A 56 -12.71 8.66 1.85
CA PHE A 56 -12.11 9.58 2.81
C PHE A 56 -12.62 9.35 4.24
N ALA A 57 -13.91 9.08 4.42
CA ALA A 57 -14.49 8.81 5.74
C ALA A 57 -13.95 7.51 6.35
N ASP A 58 -13.84 6.44 5.57
CA ASP A 58 -13.24 5.16 5.99
C ASP A 58 -11.76 5.35 6.34
N ALA A 59 -11.02 6.10 5.52
CA ALA A 59 -9.61 6.40 5.75
C ALA A 59 -9.41 7.17 7.07
N LYS A 60 -10.18 8.24 7.26
CA LYS A 60 -10.15 9.08 8.46
C LYS A 60 -10.55 8.29 9.71
N SER A 61 -11.60 7.47 9.63
CA SER A 61 -12.06 6.63 10.73
C SER A 61 -10.97 5.65 11.18
N LYS A 62 -10.32 4.98 10.23
CA LYS A 62 -9.21 4.04 10.50
C LYS A 62 -7.96 4.76 11.01
N ALA A 63 -7.62 5.93 10.47
CA ALA A 63 -6.50 6.75 10.95
C ALA A 63 -6.69 7.20 12.40
N LEU A 64 -7.90 7.65 12.76
CA LEU A 64 -8.22 8.08 14.14
C LEU A 64 -8.21 6.93 15.15
N ARG A 65 -8.45 5.69 14.72
CA ARG A 65 -8.36 4.50 15.58
C ARG A 65 -6.91 4.05 15.78
N SER A 66 -6.03 4.39 14.84
CA SER A 66 -4.61 4.06 14.88
C SER A 66 -3.93 4.69 16.10
N GLY A 67 -3.33 3.86 16.97
CA GLY A 67 -2.55 4.31 18.13
C GLY A 67 -3.36 4.75 19.36
N ARG A 68 -4.68 4.52 19.38
CA ARG A 68 -5.56 4.88 20.50
C ARG A 68 -5.36 3.99 21.74
N ASP A 69 -4.92 2.74 21.53
CA ASP A 69 -4.83 1.72 22.59
C ASP A 69 -3.38 1.42 23.02
N MET A 70 -2.41 2.26 22.65
CA MET A 70 -0.99 2.06 22.96
C MET A 70 -0.54 2.98 24.10
N PHE A 71 0.16 2.44 25.11
CA PHE A 71 0.69 3.19 26.27
C PHE A 71 1.64 4.33 25.85
N LEU A 72 2.48 4.09 24.85
CA LEU A 72 3.33 5.12 24.21
C LEU A 72 2.64 5.83 23.04
N GLY A 73 1.48 5.34 22.58
CA GLY A 73 0.64 5.95 21.55
C GLY A 73 1.40 6.46 20.33
N ARG A 74 1.26 7.76 20.09
CA ARG A 74 1.90 8.50 18.99
C ARG A 74 3.40 8.68 19.14
N ALA A 75 3.96 8.58 20.35
CA ALA A 75 5.41 8.74 20.56
C ALA A 75 6.20 7.66 19.79
N TRP A 76 5.63 6.46 19.62
CA TRP A 76 6.26 5.38 18.86
C TRP A 76 6.48 5.70 17.38
N LEU A 77 5.67 6.60 16.80
CA LEU A 77 5.84 7.04 15.42
C LEU A 77 7.19 7.73 15.20
N VAL A 78 7.73 8.35 16.25
CA VAL A 78 8.99 9.09 16.30
C VAL A 78 10.14 8.24 16.85
N LEU A 79 9.89 7.50 17.94
CA LEU A 79 10.90 6.66 18.57
C LEU A 79 11.39 5.55 17.64
N GLN A 80 10.48 4.89 16.93
CA GLN A 80 10.86 3.79 16.04
C GLN A 80 11.89 4.19 14.97
N PRO A 81 11.66 5.24 14.13
CA PRO A 81 12.66 5.63 13.14
C PRO A 81 13.96 6.15 13.78
N LEU A 82 13.91 6.77 14.96
CA LEU A 82 15.12 7.14 15.70
C LEU A 82 15.95 5.90 16.07
N PHE A 83 15.32 4.87 16.65
CA PHE A 83 16.00 3.60 16.96
C PHE A 83 16.56 2.92 15.71
N ASP A 84 15.76 2.84 14.64
CA ASP A 84 16.19 2.28 13.37
C ASP A 84 17.45 3.00 12.86
N VAL A 85 17.43 4.34 12.81
CA VAL A 85 18.57 5.15 12.35
C VAL A 85 19.78 5.00 13.27
N SER A 86 19.60 4.99 14.59
CA SER A 86 20.71 4.78 15.54
C SER A 86 21.40 3.43 15.30
N VAL A 87 20.62 2.35 15.18
CA VAL A 87 21.16 1.01 14.91
C VAL A 87 21.89 0.97 13.57
N TYR A 88 21.29 1.53 12.52
CA TYR A 88 21.91 1.55 11.20
C TYR A 88 23.15 2.45 11.12
N ALA A 89 23.17 3.58 11.80
CA ALA A 89 24.33 4.45 11.87
C ALA A 89 25.52 3.76 12.55
N VAL A 90 25.27 2.99 13.62
CA VAL A 90 26.32 2.19 14.28
C VAL A 90 26.84 1.10 13.34
N ILE A 91 25.95 0.30 12.74
CA ILE A 91 26.36 -0.84 11.91
C ILE A 91 27.02 -0.36 10.61
N PHE A 92 26.35 0.49 9.83
CA PHE A 92 26.82 0.86 8.50
C PHE A 92 27.80 2.03 8.51
N GLY A 93 27.63 2.98 9.44
CA GLY A 93 28.53 4.12 9.58
C GLY A 93 29.81 3.77 10.32
N MET A 94 29.69 3.28 11.55
CA MET A 94 30.85 3.07 12.43
C MET A 94 31.54 1.72 12.23
N ILE A 95 30.80 0.62 12.08
CA ILE A 95 31.42 -0.72 11.94
C ILE A 95 31.87 -0.95 10.49
N LEU A 96 30.96 -0.80 9.52
CA LEU A 96 31.23 -1.10 8.11
C LEU A 96 31.84 0.08 7.32
N HIS A 97 31.98 1.25 7.93
CA HIS A 97 32.61 2.44 7.31
C HIS A 97 32.03 2.80 5.92
N VAL A 98 30.71 2.62 5.77
CA VAL A 98 29.98 2.91 4.52
C VAL A 98 29.75 4.42 4.32
N SER A 99 30.03 5.24 5.34
CA SER A 99 29.89 6.70 5.31
C SER A 99 30.88 7.46 4.41
N ARG A 100 31.87 6.78 3.83
CA ARG A 100 32.89 7.42 2.97
C ARG A 100 32.23 8.15 1.79
N GLY A 101 32.49 9.46 1.68
CA GLY A 101 31.95 10.32 0.62
C GLY A 101 30.59 10.96 0.92
N ILE A 102 30.05 10.79 2.14
CA ILE A 102 28.79 11.41 2.57
C ILE A 102 29.06 12.32 3.77
N ASP A 103 29.01 13.63 3.56
CA ASP A 103 29.32 14.62 4.61
C ASP A 103 28.36 14.55 5.80
N ASN A 104 27.06 14.39 5.53
CA ASN A 104 26.02 14.23 6.56
C ASN A 104 25.41 12.82 6.52
N TYR A 105 26.18 11.83 6.98
CA TYR A 105 25.74 10.43 6.95
C TYR A 105 24.48 10.16 7.80
N ILE A 106 24.35 10.81 8.96
CA ILE A 106 23.19 10.63 9.84
C ILE A 106 21.92 11.18 9.18
N GLY A 107 21.98 12.40 8.62
CA GLY A 107 20.88 12.97 7.86
C GLY A 107 20.52 12.13 6.63
N TYR A 108 21.54 11.65 5.90
CA TYR A 108 21.39 10.77 4.74
C TYR A 108 20.61 9.49 5.07
N LEU A 109 20.98 8.83 6.18
CA LEU A 109 20.31 7.64 6.69
C LEU A 109 18.89 7.96 7.19
N MET A 110 18.72 9.05 7.92
CA MET A 110 17.41 9.46 8.46
C MET A 110 16.38 9.63 7.35
N VAL A 111 16.69 10.43 6.33
CA VAL A 111 15.80 10.65 5.19
C VAL A 111 15.58 9.33 4.43
N GLY A 112 16.65 8.57 4.18
CA GLY A 112 16.58 7.28 3.50
C GLY A 112 15.63 6.29 4.19
N VAL A 113 15.83 6.05 5.48
CA VAL A 113 15.04 5.09 6.29
C VAL A 113 13.58 5.53 6.37
N VAL A 114 13.31 6.81 6.60
CA VAL A 114 11.93 7.30 6.77
C VAL A 114 11.15 7.20 5.47
N PHE A 115 11.69 7.72 4.36
CA PHE A 115 11.01 7.67 3.07
C PHE A 115 10.86 6.23 2.57
N PHE A 116 11.89 5.40 2.76
CA PHE A 116 11.80 3.99 2.44
C PHE A 116 10.70 3.28 3.23
N ARG A 117 10.56 3.60 4.52
CA ARG A 117 9.51 3.03 5.36
C ARG A 117 8.13 3.40 4.86
N TYR A 118 7.94 4.60 4.32
CA TYR A 118 6.66 4.98 3.69
C TYR A 118 6.37 4.15 2.45
N ILE A 119 7.35 4.05 1.55
CA ILE A 119 7.21 3.24 0.34
C ILE A 119 6.90 1.79 0.72
N SER A 120 7.66 1.21 1.65
CA SER A 120 7.49 -0.18 2.11
C SER A 120 6.14 -0.45 2.76
N LYS A 121 5.69 0.44 3.67
CA LYS A 121 4.36 0.34 4.28
C LYS A 121 3.26 0.43 3.23
N GLY A 122 3.47 1.23 2.18
CA GLY A 122 2.49 1.39 1.12
C GLY A 122 2.40 0.21 0.18
N ILE A 123 3.54 -0.32 -0.24
CA ILE A 123 3.60 -1.58 -0.99
C ILE A 123 2.91 -2.69 -0.19
N ALA A 124 3.21 -2.81 1.10
CA ALA A 124 2.60 -3.81 1.96
C ALA A 124 1.10 -3.58 2.21
N SER A 125 0.60 -2.34 2.08
CA SER A 125 -0.79 -1.99 2.38
C SER A 125 -1.79 -2.73 1.50
N GLY A 126 -1.46 -3.01 0.24
CA GLY A 126 -2.34 -3.79 -0.64
C GLY A 126 -2.52 -5.24 -0.19
N GLY A 127 -1.57 -5.79 0.59
CA GLY A 127 -1.48 -7.22 0.89
C GLY A 127 -2.59 -7.72 1.81
N GLY A 128 -3.50 -8.54 1.28
CA GLY A 128 -4.59 -9.14 2.06
C GLY A 128 -5.77 -8.20 2.35
N MET A 129 -5.82 -7.06 1.68
CA MET A 129 -6.80 -6.00 1.96
C MET A 129 -8.22 -6.35 1.52
N VAL A 130 -8.35 -7.06 0.39
CA VAL A 130 -9.63 -7.54 -0.14
C VAL A 130 -10.24 -8.53 0.86
N GLN A 131 -9.41 -9.43 1.40
CA GLN A 131 -9.84 -10.39 2.42
C GLN A 131 -10.23 -9.72 3.74
N ALA A 132 -9.48 -8.71 4.17
CA ALA A 132 -9.80 -7.97 5.39
C ALA A 132 -11.13 -7.18 5.29
N SER A 133 -11.58 -6.90 4.06
CA SER A 133 -12.80 -6.12 3.80
C SER A 133 -13.97 -6.96 3.30
N ARG A 134 -13.93 -8.29 3.47
CA ARG A 134 -14.96 -9.22 2.98
C ARG A 134 -16.36 -8.87 3.45
N SER A 135 -16.55 -8.61 4.74
CA SER A 135 -17.87 -8.30 5.29
C SER A 135 -18.46 -7.05 4.62
N LEU A 136 -17.62 -6.04 4.36
CA LEU A 136 -18.01 -4.82 3.68
C LEU A 136 -18.36 -5.08 2.20
N ILE A 137 -17.53 -5.85 1.48
CA ILE A 137 -17.75 -6.23 0.08
C ILE A 137 -19.04 -7.06 -0.08
N ALA A 138 -19.35 -7.92 0.88
CA ALA A 138 -20.55 -8.75 0.88
C ALA A 138 -21.83 -7.93 1.20
N SER A 139 -21.70 -6.84 1.96
CA SER A 139 -22.85 -6.06 2.43
C SER A 139 -23.25 -4.91 1.49
N PHE A 140 -22.33 -4.41 0.65
CA PHE A 140 -22.56 -3.23 -0.17
C PHE A 140 -21.97 -3.39 -1.58
N THR A 141 -22.72 -2.93 -2.59
CA THR A 141 -22.23 -2.86 -3.97
C THR A 141 -21.51 -1.53 -4.21
N PHE A 142 -20.18 -1.56 -4.26
CA PHE A 142 -19.34 -0.40 -4.55
C PHE A 142 -18.06 -0.84 -5.29
N PRO A 143 -17.36 0.06 -6.00
CA PRO A 143 -16.12 -0.28 -6.69
C PRO A 143 -15.05 -0.73 -5.70
N ARG A 144 -14.57 -1.97 -5.80
CA ARG A 144 -13.69 -2.56 -4.76
C ARG A 144 -12.35 -1.82 -4.63
N ALA A 145 -11.91 -1.10 -5.68
CA ALA A 145 -10.75 -0.22 -5.61
C ALA A 145 -10.88 0.86 -4.52
N ALA A 146 -12.10 1.23 -4.10
CA ALA A 146 -12.33 2.18 -3.02
C ALA A 146 -11.64 1.76 -1.70
N ILE A 147 -11.54 0.46 -1.44
CA ILE A 147 -10.85 -0.06 -0.24
C ILE A 147 -9.35 0.25 -0.32
N VAL A 148 -8.73 -0.01 -1.48
CA VAL A 148 -7.29 0.23 -1.71
C VAL A 148 -7.00 1.73 -1.66
N PHE A 149 -7.83 2.55 -2.30
CA PHE A 149 -7.73 4.01 -2.22
C PHE A 149 -7.84 4.50 -0.78
N SER A 150 -8.81 3.99 -0.02
CA SER A 150 -9.00 4.40 1.38
C SER A 150 -7.78 4.08 2.24
N ALA A 151 -7.17 2.91 2.02
CA ALA A 151 -5.97 2.52 2.75
C ALA A 151 -4.74 3.37 2.42
N VAL A 152 -4.54 3.70 1.14
CA VAL A 152 -3.43 4.58 0.74
C VAL A 152 -3.65 6.01 1.24
N ILE A 153 -4.90 6.50 1.26
CA ILE A 153 -5.23 7.80 1.87
C ILE A 153 -5.03 7.77 3.37
N ARG A 154 -5.42 6.69 4.05
CA ARG A 154 -5.15 6.52 5.48
C ARG A 154 -3.65 6.57 5.74
N GLN A 155 -2.86 5.84 4.94
CA GLN A 155 -1.41 5.86 5.04
C GLN A 155 -0.83 7.27 4.80
N PHE A 156 -1.36 8.00 3.82
CA PHE A 156 -1.00 9.39 3.59
C PHE A 156 -1.18 10.23 4.85
N MET A 157 -2.31 10.08 5.55
CA MET A 157 -2.60 10.78 6.80
C MET A 157 -1.69 10.32 7.95
N ASP A 158 -1.51 9.01 8.13
CA ASP A 158 -0.72 8.42 9.22
C ASP A 158 0.78 8.77 9.10
N ASN A 159 1.28 9.02 7.88
CA ASN A 159 2.68 9.36 7.62
C ASN A 159 3.01 10.86 7.67
N LEU A 160 2.03 11.77 7.82
CA LEU A 160 2.29 13.21 7.94
C LEU A 160 3.13 13.55 9.18
N ILE A 161 2.80 12.95 10.34
CA ILE A 161 3.53 13.21 11.59
C ILE A 161 4.98 12.72 11.49
N PRO A 162 5.27 11.45 11.13
CA PRO A 162 6.65 11.03 10.97
C PRO A 162 7.40 11.78 9.87
N LEU A 163 6.71 12.35 8.86
CA LEU A 163 7.36 13.16 7.81
C LEU A 163 7.90 14.44 8.41
N VAL A 164 7.05 15.19 9.12
CA VAL A 164 7.47 16.44 9.80
C VAL A 164 8.63 16.16 10.75
N VAL A 165 8.56 15.08 11.53
CA VAL A 165 9.60 14.69 12.47
C VAL A 165 10.92 14.38 11.76
N ALA A 166 10.87 13.63 10.66
CA ALA A 166 12.07 13.31 9.89
C ALA A 166 12.72 14.55 9.29
N LEU A 167 11.91 15.52 8.84
CA LEU A 167 12.42 16.81 8.35
C LEU A 167 13.07 17.62 9.47
N VAL A 168 12.40 17.77 10.62
CA VAL A 168 12.96 18.47 11.79
C VAL A 168 14.30 17.85 12.21
N LEU A 169 14.38 16.52 12.27
CA LEU A 169 15.61 15.83 12.62
C LEU A 169 16.68 16.00 11.53
N ALA A 170 16.34 15.89 10.25
CA ALA A 170 17.28 16.11 9.16
C ALA A 170 17.90 17.52 9.22
N PHE A 171 17.10 18.55 9.50
CA PHE A 171 17.59 19.92 9.71
C PHE A 171 18.47 20.08 10.94
N ALA A 172 18.11 19.42 12.05
CA ALA A 172 18.93 19.45 13.25
C ALA A 172 20.35 18.90 13.01
N TYR A 173 20.51 18.04 12.01
CA TYR A 173 21.81 17.51 11.58
C TYR A 173 22.45 18.27 10.39
N GLN A 174 21.81 19.29 9.82
CA GLN A 174 22.39 20.21 8.83
C GLN A 174 22.92 21.48 9.51
N PHE A 175 24.08 21.40 10.16
CA PHE A 175 24.84 22.60 10.54
C PHE A 175 25.89 22.86 9.45
N PRO A 176 25.87 23.98 8.70
CA PRO A 176 25.32 25.31 9.03
C PRO A 176 24.30 25.94 8.03
N GLU A 177 23.93 25.29 6.91
CA GLU A 177 23.28 25.99 5.78
C GLU A 177 21.77 26.27 5.91
N GLY A 178 21.11 25.76 6.96
CA GLY A 178 19.69 26.05 7.23
C GLY A 178 18.72 25.56 6.14
N PRO A 179 17.41 25.81 6.31
CA PRO A 179 16.40 25.36 5.37
C PRO A 179 16.46 26.13 4.05
N THR A 180 16.54 25.41 2.94
CA THR A 180 16.50 25.97 1.58
C THR A 180 15.08 26.00 1.02
N TRP A 181 14.83 26.86 0.03
CA TRP A 181 13.53 26.95 -0.64
C TRP A 181 13.11 25.63 -1.32
N THR A 182 14.08 24.78 -1.69
CA THR A 182 13.86 23.48 -2.34
C THR A 182 12.99 22.54 -1.51
N LEU A 183 12.87 22.76 -0.20
CA LEU A 183 11.98 22.00 0.67
C LEU A 183 10.52 21.98 0.23
N ILE A 184 10.07 23.03 -0.46
CA ILE A 184 8.72 23.07 -1.01
C ILE A 184 8.48 21.94 -2.02
N LEU A 185 9.54 21.45 -2.67
CA LEU A 185 9.50 20.34 -3.64
C LEU A 185 9.26 18.98 -2.97
N LEU A 186 9.37 18.87 -1.64
CA LEU A 186 8.94 17.66 -0.92
C LEU A 186 7.44 17.43 -1.00
N ILE A 187 6.65 18.51 -1.12
CA ILE A 187 5.19 18.41 -1.23
C ILE A 187 4.80 17.62 -2.49
N PRO A 188 5.18 18.05 -3.72
CA PRO A 188 4.88 17.28 -4.91
C PRO A 188 5.54 15.89 -4.92
N LEU A 189 6.76 15.74 -4.36
CA LEU A 189 7.41 14.44 -4.21
C LEU A 189 6.57 13.48 -3.35
N TYR A 190 6.04 13.98 -2.23
CA TYR A 190 5.21 13.20 -1.31
C TYR A 190 3.94 12.70 -2.00
N PHE A 191 3.25 13.56 -2.77
CA PHE A 191 2.12 13.13 -3.58
C PHE A 191 2.52 12.08 -4.62
N LEU A 192 3.64 12.30 -5.32
CA LEU A 192 4.13 11.39 -6.34
C LEU A 192 4.40 9.98 -5.78
N ILE A 193 5.04 9.90 -4.60
CA ILE A 193 5.24 8.64 -3.88
C ILE A 193 3.91 7.94 -3.58
N HIS A 194 2.87 8.68 -3.17
CA HIS A 194 1.58 8.08 -2.84
C HIS A 194 0.83 7.58 -4.08
N PHE A 195 0.95 8.26 -5.23
CA PHE A 195 0.42 7.75 -6.50
C PHE A 195 1.16 6.48 -6.94
N PHE A 196 2.48 6.44 -6.77
CA PHE A 196 3.30 5.26 -7.05
C PHE A 196 2.89 4.07 -6.15
N ILE A 197 2.75 4.32 -4.86
CA ILE A 197 2.26 3.35 -3.88
C ILE A 197 0.87 2.85 -4.26
N LEU A 198 -0.04 3.73 -4.67
CA LEU A 198 -1.41 3.35 -5.04
C LEU A 198 -1.42 2.36 -6.22
N GLY A 199 -0.62 2.60 -7.25
CA GLY A 199 -0.47 1.67 -8.37
C GLY A 199 0.00 0.29 -7.93
N LEU A 200 1.07 0.24 -7.12
CA LEU A 200 1.59 -1.03 -6.58
C LEU A 200 0.61 -1.72 -5.63
N ALA A 201 -0.05 -0.97 -4.75
CA ALA A 201 -1.03 -1.48 -3.82
C ALA A 201 -2.21 -2.12 -4.54
N LEU A 202 -2.66 -1.55 -5.67
CA LEU A 202 -3.70 -2.14 -6.51
C LEU A 202 -3.25 -3.47 -7.14
N ILE A 203 -2.02 -3.54 -7.66
CA ILE A 203 -1.45 -4.77 -8.21
C ILE A 203 -1.38 -5.85 -7.12
N ILE A 204 -0.80 -5.50 -5.98
CA ILE A 204 -0.60 -6.39 -4.83
C ILE A 204 -1.94 -6.85 -4.24
N ALA A 205 -2.91 -5.94 -4.11
CA ALA A 205 -4.25 -6.28 -3.63
C ALA A 205 -4.92 -7.30 -4.54
N ARG A 206 -4.80 -7.13 -5.86
CA ARG A 206 -5.32 -8.12 -6.81
C ARG A 206 -4.60 -9.46 -6.69
N ILE A 207 -3.27 -9.47 -6.67
CA ILE A 207 -2.49 -10.73 -6.61
C ILE A 207 -2.83 -11.48 -5.32
N THR A 208 -2.77 -10.79 -4.17
CA THR A 208 -3.04 -11.42 -2.87
C THR A 208 -4.51 -11.78 -2.68
N ALA A 209 -5.45 -11.12 -3.38
CA ALA A 209 -6.87 -11.53 -3.40
C ALA A 209 -7.05 -12.97 -3.91
N PHE A 210 -6.31 -13.35 -4.96
CA PHE A 210 -6.43 -14.67 -5.60
C PHE A 210 -5.34 -15.66 -5.18
N VAL A 211 -4.19 -15.16 -4.70
CA VAL A 211 -3.06 -15.98 -4.25
C VAL A 211 -2.56 -15.42 -2.89
N PRO A 212 -3.23 -15.77 -1.77
CA PRO A 212 -2.88 -15.25 -0.45
C PRO A 212 -1.43 -15.52 -0.03
N ASP A 213 -0.84 -16.62 -0.50
CA ASP A 213 0.54 -17.04 -0.21
C ASP A 213 1.62 -16.09 -0.76
N VAL A 214 1.25 -15.13 -1.61
CA VAL A 214 2.16 -14.07 -2.05
C VAL A 214 2.40 -13.03 -0.95
N LYS A 215 1.57 -12.98 0.09
CA LYS A 215 1.70 -11.98 1.16
C LYS A 215 3.07 -12.03 1.88
N PRO A 216 3.59 -13.20 2.33
CA PRO A 216 4.95 -13.29 2.86
C PRO A 216 6.02 -12.89 1.85
N LEU A 217 5.85 -13.22 0.56
CA LEU A 217 6.79 -12.87 -0.51
C LEU A 217 6.94 -11.34 -0.66
N ILE A 218 5.85 -10.58 -0.52
CA ILE A 218 5.91 -9.11 -0.52
C ILE A 218 6.80 -8.59 0.63
N GLY A 219 6.72 -9.21 1.81
CA GLY A 219 7.60 -8.89 2.93
C GLY A 219 9.08 -9.16 2.62
N LEU A 220 9.38 -10.30 1.99
CA LEU A 220 10.72 -10.63 1.54
C LEU A 220 11.25 -9.63 0.50
N LEU A 221 10.43 -9.30 -0.50
CA LEU A 221 10.78 -8.34 -1.54
C LEU A 221 11.02 -6.94 -0.97
N ASN A 222 10.19 -6.47 -0.04
CA ASN A 222 10.42 -5.21 0.67
C ASN A 222 11.75 -5.23 1.45
N ARG A 223 12.08 -6.34 2.12
CA ARG A 223 13.37 -6.46 2.81
C ARG A 223 14.54 -6.42 1.82
N ALA A 224 14.46 -7.12 0.69
CA ALA A 224 15.50 -7.05 -0.34
C ALA A 224 15.64 -5.62 -0.90
N LEU A 225 14.50 -4.97 -1.18
CA LEU A 225 14.46 -3.59 -1.68
C LEU A 225 15.07 -2.58 -0.71
N PHE A 226 15.00 -2.83 0.61
CA PHE A 226 15.63 -1.98 1.61
C PHE A 226 17.15 -1.92 1.44
N PHE A 227 17.77 -3.07 1.21
CA PHE A 227 19.23 -3.15 1.05
C PHE A 227 19.69 -2.70 -0.34
N THR A 228 18.82 -2.75 -1.36
CA THR A 228 19.19 -2.38 -2.75
C THR A 228 18.75 -0.97 -3.16
N SER A 229 17.97 -0.27 -2.34
CA SER A 229 17.45 1.08 -2.67
C SER A 229 18.40 2.24 -2.36
N GLY A 230 19.65 1.97 -1.94
CA GLY A 230 20.59 3.04 -1.57
C GLY A 230 20.18 3.78 -0.30
N VAL A 231 19.56 3.08 0.66
CA VAL A 231 19.30 3.65 1.99
C VAL A 231 20.61 3.93 2.71
N PHE A 232 21.58 3.02 2.60
CA PHE A 232 22.82 3.05 3.39
C PHE A 232 24.03 3.65 2.68
N PHE A 233 23.99 3.76 1.36
CA PHE A 233 25.14 4.10 0.52
C PHE A 233 24.69 4.90 -0.69
N ALA A 234 25.58 5.77 -1.17
CA ALA A 234 25.39 6.58 -2.36
C ALA A 234 25.94 5.90 -3.62
N LEU A 235 25.66 6.47 -4.80
CA LEU A 235 25.94 5.82 -6.09
C LEU A 235 27.43 5.71 -6.39
N GLU A 236 28.22 6.62 -5.85
CA GLU A 236 29.69 6.74 -6.00
C GLU A 236 30.39 5.44 -5.57
N ARG A 237 29.73 4.63 -4.73
CA ARG A 237 30.22 3.29 -4.36
C ARG A 237 30.34 2.34 -5.56
N PHE A 238 29.66 2.61 -6.67
CA PHE A 238 29.64 1.80 -7.88
C PHE A 238 30.40 2.41 -9.05
N ASP A 239 31.26 3.41 -8.84
CA ASP A 239 32.02 4.06 -9.92
C ASP A 239 32.89 3.06 -10.73
N GLY A 240 33.27 1.92 -10.14
CA GLY A 240 33.96 0.82 -10.83
C GLY A 240 33.06 -0.20 -11.54
N HIS A 241 31.73 -0.07 -11.46
CA HIS A 241 30.75 -1.03 -11.95
C HIS A 241 29.57 -0.34 -12.68
N PRO A 242 29.76 0.11 -13.93
CA PRO A 242 28.78 0.93 -14.64
C PRO A 242 27.42 0.26 -14.81
N VAL A 243 27.39 -1.06 -15.04
CA VAL A 243 26.13 -1.83 -15.15
C VAL A 243 25.32 -1.76 -13.86
N MET A 244 25.98 -1.89 -12.70
CA MET A 244 25.31 -1.83 -11.41
C MET A 244 24.80 -0.42 -11.12
N ALA A 245 25.61 0.60 -11.44
CA ALA A 245 25.21 2.00 -11.32
C ALA A 245 23.95 2.29 -12.17
N SER A 246 23.87 1.79 -13.41
CA SER A 246 22.69 1.95 -14.26
C SER A 246 21.45 1.24 -13.70
N ILE A 247 21.59 0.03 -13.16
CA ILE A 247 20.47 -0.69 -12.52
C ILE A 247 19.95 0.09 -11.31
N MET A 248 20.84 0.65 -10.49
CA MET A 248 20.46 1.48 -9.36
C MET A 248 19.79 2.77 -9.78
N GLN A 249 20.31 3.45 -10.80
CA GLN A 249 19.67 4.65 -11.35
C GLN A 249 18.29 4.35 -11.94
N ALA A 250 18.05 3.15 -12.46
CA ALA A 250 16.73 2.74 -12.97
C ALA A 250 15.72 2.40 -11.86
N ASN A 251 16.16 2.19 -10.62
CA ASN A 251 15.30 1.84 -9.50
C ASN A 251 14.49 3.07 -9.02
N PRO A 252 13.14 3.06 -9.12
CA PRO A 252 12.33 4.21 -8.72
C PRO A 252 12.43 4.52 -7.22
N VAL A 253 12.63 3.50 -6.37
CA VAL A 253 12.79 3.73 -4.93
C VAL A 253 14.09 4.47 -4.65
N TYR A 254 15.19 4.07 -5.31
CA TYR A 254 16.45 4.80 -5.22
C TYR A 254 16.27 6.27 -5.65
N GLN A 255 15.64 6.50 -6.82
CA GLN A 255 15.37 7.85 -7.30
C GLN A 255 14.53 8.67 -6.31
N PHE A 256 13.47 8.10 -5.71
CA PHE A 256 12.67 8.79 -4.69
C PHE A 256 13.51 9.19 -3.47
N LEU A 257 14.38 8.30 -2.98
CA LEU A 257 15.26 8.60 -1.84
C LEU A 257 16.29 9.67 -2.17
N THR A 258 16.87 9.61 -3.38
CA THR A 258 17.82 10.63 -3.85
C THR A 258 17.16 11.99 -3.97
N VAL A 259 16.01 12.09 -4.64
CA VAL A 259 15.28 13.36 -4.74
C VAL A 259 14.88 13.89 -3.36
N ALA A 260 14.46 13.02 -2.44
CA ALA A 260 14.14 13.45 -1.07
C ALA A 260 15.35 14.05 -0.36
N ARG A 261 16.56 13.48 -0.54
CA ARG A 261 17.81 14.00 0.03
C ARG A 261 18.27 15.28 -0.66
N ASP A 262 18.22 15.33 -1.98
CA ASP A 262 18.60 16.50 -2.79
C ASP A 262 17.84 17.75 -2.33
N VAL A 263 16.51 17.65 -2.24
CA VAL A 263 15.68 18.81 -1.90
C VAL A 263 15.69 19.17 -0.42
N SER A 264 16.01 18.22 0.47
CA SER A 264 15.97 18.43 1.93
C SER A 264 17.31 18.65 2.61
N ILE A 265 18.34 17.91 2.19
CA ILE A 265 19.68 17.92 2.77
C ILE A 265 20.64 18.77 1.94
N TYR A 266 20.60 18.67 0.62
CA TYR A 266 21.61 19.29 -0.25
C TYR A 266 21.16 20.61 -0.87
N GLY A 267 19.89 20.98 -0.70
CA GLY A 267 19.36 22.22 -1.26
C GLY A 267 19.34 22.24 -2.79
N THR A 268 19.36 21.08 -3.43
CA THR A 268 19.44 20.94 -4.89
C THR A 268 18.07 20.62 -5.51
N VAL A 269 17.86 21.13 -6.71
CA VAL A 269 16.67 20.81 -7.50
C VAL A 269 16.96 19.52 -8.30
N PRO A 270 16.06 18.53 -8.29
CA PRO A 270 16.26 17.30 -9.02
C PRO A 270 16.35 17.57 -10.53
N SER A 271 17.20 16.82 -11.21
CA SER A 271 17.36 16.94 -12.66
C SER A 271 16.07 16.54 -13.40
N MET A 272 15.84 17.17 -14.56
CA MET A 272 14.64 16.91 -15.36
C MET A 272 14.54 15.43 -15.77
N SER A 273 15.67 14.76 -16.02
CA SER A 273 15.68 13.33 -16.38
C SER A 273 15.15 12.44 -15.25
N VAL A 274 15.53 12.71 -14.00
CA VAL A 274 15.03 11.98 -12.83
C VAL A 274 13.54 12.25 -12.62
N VAL A 275 13.10 13.50 -12.76
CA VAL A 275 11.67 13.85 -12.65
C VAL A 275 10.84 13.14 -13.71
N CYS A 276 11.27 13.14 -14.97
CA CYS A 276 10.60 12.42 -16.06
C CYS A 276 10.57 10.90 -15.81
N SER A 277 11.66 10.33 -15.29
CA SER A 277 11.73 8.90 -14.96
C SER A 277 10.74 8.54 -13.85
N LEU A 278 10.71 9.30 -12.75
CA LEU A 278 9.76 9.09 -11.64
C LEU A 278 8.31 9.26 -12.08
N LEU A 279 8.01 10.27 -12.89
CA LEU A 279 6.68 10.45 -13.48
C LEU A 279 6.29 9.26 -14.36
N GLY A 280 7.21 8.80 -15.22
CA GLY A 280 7.01 7.64 -16.08
C GLY A 280 6.67 6.39 -15.27
N TRP A 281 7.45 6.09 -14.21
CA TRP A 281 7.19 4.99 -13.29
C TRP A 281 5.84 5.11 -12.59
N THR A 282 5.55 6.29 -12.05
CA THR A 282 4.35 6.55 -11.26
C THR A 282 3.09 6.43 -12.11
N ILE A 283 3.06 7.09 -13.26
CA ILE A 283 1.94 7.05 -14.21
C ILE A 283 1.73 5.62 -14.70
N SER A 284 2.81 4.94 -15.12
CA SER A 284 2.73 3.57 -15.64
C SER A 284 2.16 2.62 -14.61
N LEU A 285 2.71 2.60 -13.39
CA LEU A 285 2.25 1.69 -12.33
C LEU A 285 0.83 2.04 -11.86
N PHE A 286 0.47 3.32 -11.80
CA PHE A 286 -0.88 3.73 -11.45
C PHE A 286 -1.90 3.20 -12.46
N PHE A 287 -1.72 3.46 -13.75
CA PHE A 287 -2.66 3.02 -14.78
C PHE A 287 -2.66 1.51 -14.96
N VAL A 288 -1.48 0.88 -15.00
CA VAL A 288 -1.36 -0.59 -15.07
C VAL A 288 -2.03 -1.21 -13.86
N GLY A 289 -1.77 -0.73 -12.65
CA GLY A 289 -2.37 -1.24 -11.42
C GLY A 289 -3.88 -1.06 -11.39
N LEU A 290 -4.40 0.09 -11.82
CA LEU A 290 -5.84 0.37 -11.86
C LEU A 290 -6.57 -0.50 -12.89
N ILE A 291 -6.05 -0.60 -14.12
CA ILE A 291 -6.62 -1.44 -15.17
C ILE A 291 -6.53 -2.91 -14.77
N PHE A 292 -5.39 -3.33 -14.22
CA PHE A 292 -5.20 -4.68 -13.71
C PHE A 292 -6.19 -4.97 -12.60
N PHE A 293 -6.37 -4.11 -11.60
CA PHE A 293 -7.35 -4.34 -10.53
C PHE A 293 -8.78 -4.41 -11.06
N TRP A 294 -9.20 -3.45 -11.90
CA TRP A 294 -10.54 -3.39 -12.49
C TRP A 294 -10.87 -4.61 -13.35
N LYS A 295 -9.89 -5.20 -14.05
CA LYS A 295 -10.12 -6.40 -14.88
C LYS A 295 -10.64 -7.60 -14.08
N ALA A 296 -10.46 -7.65 -12.77
CA ALA A 296 -10.94 -8.74 -11.92
C ALA A 296 -12.11 -8.34 -11.01
N GLU A 297 -12.77 -7.21 -11.27
CA GLU A 297 -13.82 -6.63 -10.41
C GLU A 297 -14.92 -7.65 -10.04
N GLU A 298 -15.44 -8.41 -11.00
CA GLU A 298 -16.52 -9.40 -10.80
C GLU A 298 -16.08 -10.57 -9.90
N ARG A 299 -14.80 -10.92 -9.99
CA ARG A 299 -14.22 -12.08 -9.30
C ARG A 299 -13.94 -11.81 -7.83
N TYR A 300 -13.91 -10.55 -7.39
CA TYR A 300 -13.67 -10.26 -5.96
C TYR A 300 -14.83 -10.69 -5.06
N ALA A 301 -16.04 -10.84 -5.60
CA ALA A 301 -17.19 -11.33 -4.84
C ALA A 301 -17.09 -12.82 -4.46
N THR A 302 -16.29 -13.60 -5.19
CA THR A 302 -16.12 -15.05 -4.96
C THR A 302 -14.88 -15.39 -4.14
N VAL A 303 -14.05 -14.39 -3.81
CA VAL A 303 -12.89 -14.60 -2.95
C VAL A 303 -13.43 -15.00 -1.57
N SER A 304 -13.00 -16.17 -1.07
CA SER A 304 -13.38 -16.82 0.21
C SER A 304 -12.24 -16.85 1.21
#